data_AF-A0A8H4N2E8-F1
#
_entry.id   AF-A0A8H4N2E8-F1
#
_cell.length_a   1.000
_cell.length_b   1.000
_cell.length_c   1.000
_cell.angle_alpha   90.00
_cell.angle_beta   90.00
_cell.angle_gamma   90.00
#
_symmetry.space_group_name_H-M   'P 1'
#
loop_
_entity.id
_entity.type
_entity.pdbx_description
1 polymer ?
#
loop_
_entity_poly.entity_id
_entity_poly.type
_entity_poly.pdbx_seq_one_letter_code
_entity_poly.pdbx_strand_id
1 'polypeptide(L)' 'MPEGSCVVVVTTDAAYRSKENFHNPLPFRPERWLDDRDPVFDNGKREVFQPFLLGPKSCIGKPRVFPVKA' A
#
# COMPACT_ATOMS: atom_id res chain seq x y z
N MET A 1 12.41 -12.24 -18.15
CA MET A 1 13.16 -12.84 -17.02
C MET A 1 13.61 -14.23 -17.44
N PRO A 2 14.84 -14.65 -17.13
CA PRO A 2 15.33 -15.98 -17.45
C PRO A 2 14.60 -17.06 -16.64
N GLU A 3 14.49 -18.27 -17.20
CA GLU A 3 13.90 -19.43 -16.53
C GLU A 3 14.68 -19.77 -15.25
N GLY A 4 13.97 -20.13 -14.17
CA GLY A 4 14.57 -20.41 -12.87
C GLY A 4 14.89 -19.21 -11.99
N SER A 5 14.56 -17.97 -12.43
CA SER A 5 14.70 -16.79 -11.58
C SER A 5 13.58 -16.70 -10.52
N CYS A 6 13.97 -16.47 -9.26
CA CYS A 6 13.04 -16.20 -8.16
C CYS A 6 12.66 -14.71 -8.16
N VAL A 7 11.38 -14.39 -8.27
CA VAL A 7 10.88 -13.01 -8.14
C VAL A 7 10.68 -12.71 -6.66
N VAL A 8 11.44 -11.76 -6.15
CA VAL A 8 11.37 -11.31 -4.76
C VAL A 8 10.73 -9.92 -4.75
N VAL A 9 9.53 -9.81 -4.15
CA VAL A 9 8.77 -8.55 -4.05
C VAL A 9 9.01 -7.98 -2.64
N VAL A 10 9.87 -6.97 -2.52
CA VAL A 10 10.34 -6.43 -1.22
C VAL A 10 10.07 -4.93 -1.08
N THR A 11 9.12 -4.39 -1.84
CA THR A 11 8.99 -2.93 -1.94
C THR A 11 8.02 -2.30 -0.97
N THR A 12 7.35 -3.04 -0.08
CA THR A 12 6.31 -2.46 0.80
C THR A 12 6.87 -1.37 1.70
N ASP A 13 7.98 -1.61 2.41
CA ASP A 13 8.58 -0.60 3.30
C ASP A 13 9.03 0.66 2.54
N ALA A 14 9.77 0.47 1.44
CA ALA A 14 10.23 1.59 0.60
C ALA A 14 9.07 2.37 -0.02
N ALA A 15 8.03 1.66 -0.49
CA ALA A 15 6.87 2.28 -1.11
C ALA A 15 6.03 3.08 -0.09
N TYR A 16 5.91 2.59 1.15
CA TYR A 16 5.15 3.27 2.21
C TYR A 16 5.91 4.46 2.79
N ARG A 17 7.25 4.42 2.75
CA ARG A 17 8.12 5.48 3.27
C ARG A 17 8.56 6.50 2.22
N SER A 18 8.25 6.29 0.93
CA SER A 18 8.65 7.24 -0.12
C SER A 18 7.80 8.51 -0.08
N LYS A 19 8.49 9.66 -0.10
CA LYS A 19 7.88 10.99 -0.21
C LYS A 19 7.18 11.21 -1.56
N GLU A 20 7.50 10.40 -2.57
CA GLU A 20 6.85 10.43 -3.88
C GLU A 20 5.45 9.81 -3.87
N ASN A 21 5.17 8.94 -2.90
CA ASN A 21 3.87 8.28 -2.74
C ASN A 21 3.02 8.93 -1.65
N PHE A 22 3.65 9.43 -0.58
CA PHE A 22 2.94 9.93 0.58
C PHE A 22 3.55 11.24 1.10
N HIS A 23 2.69 12.24 1.32
CA HIS A 23 3.08 13.47 2.00
C HIS A 23 3.45 13.18 3.46
N ASN A 24 4.68 13.51 3.90
CA ASN A 24 5.19 13.20 5.24
C ASN A 24 4.95 11.72 5.64
N PRO A 25 5.70 10.77 5.04
CA PRO A 25 5.42 9.35 5.14
C PRO A 25 5.89 8.67 6.44
N LEU A 26 6.87 9.25 7.13
CA LEU A 26 7.49 8.64 8.31
C LEU A 26 6.64 8.78 9.60
N PRO A 27 6.00 9.92 9.88
CA PRO A 27 5.12 10.04 11.04
C PRO A 27 3.83 9.21 10.86
N PHE A 28 3.34 8.64 11.96
CA PHE A 28 2.04 7.98 11.98
C PHE A 28 0.92 9.03 11.84
N ARG A 29 0.24 9.02 10.69
CA ARG A 29 -0.86 9.96 10.34
C ARG A 29 -2.08 9.19 9.84
N PRO A 30 -2.92 8.65 10.74
CA PRO A 30 -4.11 7.89 10.36
C PRO A 30 -5.13 8.74 9.60
N GLU A 31 -5.13 10.06 9.78
CA GLU A 31 -6.04 11.01 9.14
C GLU A 31 -5.97 10.97 7.61
N ARG A 32 -4.84 10.49 7.05
CA ARG A 32 -4.65 10.29 5.61
C ARG A 32 -5.68 9.33 4.98
N TRP A 33 -6.25 8.42 5.78
CA TRP A 33 -7.17 7.38 5.30
C TRP A 33 -8.64 7.73 5.53
N LEU A 34 -8.94 8.89 6.10
CA LEU A 34 -10.31 9.33 6.33
C LEU A 34 -10.94 9.92 5.07
N ASP A 35 -12.27 9.90 5.02
CA ASP A 35 -13.04 10.48 3.92
C ASP A 35 -12.97 12.02 3.93
N ASP A 36 -12.94 12.63 5.12
CA ASP A 36 -12.83 14.06 5.39
C ASP A 36 -11.38 14.51 5.67
N ARG A 37 -10.41 13.90 4.97
CA ARG A 37 -8.98 14.20 5.16
C ARG A 37 -8.60 15.61 4.72
N ASP A 38 -7.53 16.12 5.31
CA ASP A 38 -6.89 17.38 4.91
C ASP A 38 -6.41 17.31 3.44
N PRO A 39 -6.66 18.35 2.62
CA PRO A 39 -6.20 18.44 1.22
C PRO A 39 -4.71 18.15 1.00
N VAL A 40 -3.86 18.36 2.01
CA VAL A 40 -2.43 18.00 1.93
C VAL A 40 -2.18 16.52 1.62
N PHE A 41 -3.18 15.66 1.84
CA PHE A 41 -3.10 14.22 1.58
C PHE A 41 -3.71 13.76 0.26
N ASP A 42 -4.38 14.64 -0.49
CA ASP A 42 -5.11 14.24 -1.70
C ASP A 42 -4.21 13.81 -2.86
N ASN A 43 -2.99 14.36 -2.91
CA ASN A 43 -1.99 13.99 -3.92
C ASN A 43 -1.25 12.68 -3.58
N GLY A 44 -1.63 11.98 -2.50
CA GLY A 44 -1.00 10.71 -2.11
C GLY A 44 -1.47 9.53 -2.96
N LYS A 45 -0.52 8.68 -3.38
CA LYS A 45 -0.77 7.44 -4.14
C LYS A 45 -1.18 6.29 -3.22
N ARG A 46 -2.40 6.36 -2.70
CA ARG A 46 -2.96 5.40 -1.72
C ARG A 46 -3.03 3.96 -2.24
N GLU A 47 -3.19 3.79 -3.55
CA GLU A 47 -3.20 2.51 -4.26
C GLU A 47 -1.92 1.69 -4.08
N VAL A 48 -0.79 2.36 -3.80
CA VAL A 48 0.50 1.73 -3.51
C VAL A 48 0.48 0.99 -2.17
N PHE A 49 -0.43 1.34 -1.26
CA PHE A 49 -0.57 0.68 0.03
C PHE A 49 -1.26 -0.69 -0.11
N GLN A 50 -0.46 -1.74 -0.29
CA GLN A 50 -0.92 -3.12 -0.45
C GLN A 50 -0.39 -4.04 0.66
N PRO A 51 -0.89 -3.91 1.91
CA PRO A 51 -0.35 -4.64 3.06
C PRO A 51 -0.50 -6.17 2.96
N PHE A 52 -1.43 -6.65 2.12
CA PHE A 52 -1.68 -8.08 1.87
C PHE A 52 -1.15 -8.56 0.52
N LEU A 53 -0.27 -7.78 -0.11
CA LEU A 53 0.22 -7.98 -1.46
C LEU A 53 -0.91 -8.03 -2.52
N LEU A 54 -0.51 -8.18 -3.78
CA LEU A 54 -1.38 -8.26 -4.95
C LEU A 54 -1.08 -9.54 -5.74
N GLY A 55 -2.07 -9.98 -6.54
CA GLY A 55 -1.93 -11.10 -7.46
C GLY A 55 -2.00 -12.48 -6.78
N PRO A 56 -1.48 -13.53 -7.45
CA PRO A 56 -1.66 -14.93 -7.03
C PRO A 56 -0.93 -15.27 -5.71
N LYS A 57 -0.04 -14.39 -5.23
CA LYS A 57 0.68 -14.51 -3.96
C LYS A 57 0.15 -13.57 -2.88
N SER A 58 -1.03 -12.99 -3.07
CA SER A 58 -1.68 -12.18 -2.03
C SER A 58 -2.11 -13.02 -0.83
N CYS A 59 -2.22 -12.39 0.34
CA CYS A 59 -2.61 -13.08 1.57
C CYS A 59 -4.05 -13.61 1.47
N ILE A 60 -4.23 -14.90 1.76
CA ILE A 60 -5.54 -15.57 1.79
C ILE A 60 -6.51 -14.94 2.82
N GLY A 61 -5.99 -14.27 3.85
CA GLY A 61 -6.77 -13.57 4.86
C GLY A 61 -7.27 -12.19 4.44
N LYS A 62 -6.81 -11.63 3.31
CA LYS A 62 -7.21 -10.29 2.83
C LYS A 62 -8.74 -10.07 2.86
N PRO A 63 -9.59 -10.94 2.27
CA PRO A 63 -11.04 -10.74 2.28
C PRO A 63 -11.69 -10.83 3.67
N ARG A 64 -11.01 -11.42 4.67
CA ARG A 64 -11.52 -11.53 6.04
C ARG A 64 -11.25 -10.27 6.85
N VAL A 65 -10.13 -9.60 6.58
CA VAL A 65 -9.70 -8.39 7.30
C VAL A 65 -10.25 -7.14 6.62
N PHE A 66 -10.24 -7.13 5.29
CA PHE A 66 -10.83 -6.10 4.47
C PHE A 66 -11.99 -6.73 3.71
N PRO A 67 -13.24 -6.59 4.19
CA PRO A 67 -14.37 -6.91 3.34
C PRO A 67 -14.22 -6.01 2.12
N VAL A 68 -13.95 -6.62 0.97
CA VAL A 68 -13.96 -5.92 -0.31
C VAL A 68 -15.33 -5.27 -0.37
N LYS A 69 -15.40 -3.94 -0.20
CA LYS A 69 -16.61 -3.21 -0.57
C LYS A 69 -16.77 -3.50 -2.07
N ALA A 70 -17.83 -4.25 -2.38
CA ALA A 70 -18.30 -4.45 -3.74
C ALA A 70 -18.53 -3.09 -4.41
#